data_AF-A0A0K2T6V3-F1
#
_entry.id   AF-A0A0K2T6V3-F1
#
_cell.length_a   1.000
_cell.length_b   1.000
_cell.length_c   1.000
_cell.angle_alpha   90.00
_cell.angle_beta   90.00
_cell.angle_gamma   90.00
#
_symmetry.space_group_name_H-M   'P 1'
#
loop_
_entity.id
_entity.type
_entity.pdbx_description
1 polymer ?
#
loop_
_entity_poly.entity_id
_entity_poly.type
_entity_poly.pdbx_seq_one_letter_code
_entity_poly.pdbx_strand_id
1 'polypeptide(L)'
;MDQDVPLSAPPNTSHKKTFDWFRSWSSLSQDLLYPPQSATSSSTTNNNVSEEFPSSSISNLFTTWNPNEKIRKFKDRDPILIERSNLVNILKLVIKEVIDSSLRFGRQLDSDHIPLQHFFIVLEHVLRHGLRPKKGLLGPKKELWDILQLVEKHDIEAADITASVRDLPTVRTQIGRARAWLRLALMQKRLSDYFQILIDLNQNLIRDEDLSEFYDPQALLRSEEAIIVMGHLVSLNVVDCNLCVKEEDLDSQQGVIDFSLYLRSKKDYSPNEDDGVVVEDEGGLENYNGKKPEKISAVLDQKNYIEELNRHLNATVANLEAKVESLTATNALMKEDLAISKNSLFCAEEENQKLLSTMGMTLLDSSNDEGNKNEMQISHVDISFDSKTYKEMEKRVQSEILQKENLQKKMDLQVRISEEMEMAMKLLEKDVHEKQDTIISLRDQLDDIKRINLEMYSKLQECKEEISQKGEAVAKLESKTQDMNRILEHLKN
;
A
#
# COMPACT_ATOMS: atom_id res chain seq x y z
N MET A 1 25.49 -52.79 37.68
CA MET A 1 24.17 -53.42 37.45
C MET A 1 23.13 -52.33 37.70
N ASP A 2 22.07 -52.37 36.92
CA ASP A 2 20.87 -51.49 36.91
C ASP A 2 21.07 -50.19 36.13
N GLN A 3 20.82 -50.20 34.80
CA GLN A 3 19.54 -50.19 34.05
C GLN A 3 19.02 -48.77 33.79
N ASP A 4 19.14 -48.39 32.52
CA ASP A 4 18.58 -47.20 31.89
C ASP A 4 17.06 -47.07 32.12
N VAL A 5 16.63 -45.91 32.59
CA VAL A 5 15.24 -45.45 32.53
C VAL A 5 15.22 -44.11 31.79
N PRO A 6 14.67 -44.03 30.57
CA PRO A 6 14.43 -42.74 29.94
C PRO A 6 13.15 -42.12 30.51
N LEU A 7 13.27 -40.95 31.14
CA LEU A 7 12.11 -40.11 31.45
C LEU A 7 11.47 -39.63 30.13
N SER A 8 10.23 -40.04 29.92
CA SER A 8 9.38 -39.61 28.82
C SER A 8 9.05 -38.12 28.93
N ALA A 9 9.32 -37.37 27.86
CA ALA A 9 8.72 -36.05 27.65
C ALA A 9 7.21 -36.23 27.35
N PRO A 10 6.32 -35.34 27.83
CA PRO A 10 4.91 -35.42 27.50
C PRO A 10 4.71 -35.19 25.99
N PRO A 11 3.75 -35.88 25.35
CA PRO A 11 3.53 -35.74 23.92
C PRO A 11 3.04 -34.33 23.60
N ASN A 12 3.76 -33.66 22.70
CA ASN A 12 3.42 -32.36 22.17
C ASN A 12 2.19 -32.46 21.24
N THR A 13 1.00 -32.57 21.84
CA THR A 13 -0.28 -32.78 21.15
C THR A 13 -0.86 -31.51 20.50
N SER A 14 -0.22 -30.35 20.70
CA SER A 14 -0.68 -29.07 20.10
C SER A 14 -0.27 -28.94 18.64
N HIS A 15 0.98 -29.30 18.29
CA HIS A 15 1.50 -29.16 16.93
C HIS A 15 0.87 -30.11 15.90
N LYS A 16 0.35 -31.27 16.32
CA LYS A 16 -0.36 -32.19 15.42
C LYS A 16 -1.75 -31.66 15.05
N LYS A 17 -2.47 -31.06 16.00
CA LYS A 17 -3.81 -30.50 15.75
C LYS A 17 -3.76 -29.29 14.82
N THR A 18 -2.74 -28.44 14.92
CA THR A 18 -2.55 -27.28 14.03
C THR A 18 -2.19 -27.67 12.60
N PHE A 19 -1.40 -28.74 12.42
CA PHE A 19 -1.05 -29.27 11.09
C PHE A 19 -2.22 -29.99 10.40
N ASP A 20 -3.02 -30.74 11.15
CA ASP A 20 -4.21 -31.43 10.63
C ASP A 20 -5.33 -30.44 10.26
N TRP A 21 -5.46 -29.32 11.00
CA TRP A 21 -6.35 -28.21 10.63
C TRP A 21 -5.93 -27.53 9.32
N PHE A 22 -4.64 -27.27 9.12
CA PHE A 22 -4.10 -26.72 7.87
C PHE A 22 -4.34 -27.63 6.65
N ARG A 23 -4.20 -28.96 6.82
CA ARG A 23 -4.51 -29.93 5.76
C ARG A 23 -6.00 -30.01 5.46
N SER A 24 -6.85 -29.98 6.48
CA SER A 24 -8.31 -29.99 6.31
C SER A 24 -8.80 -28.71 5.60
N TRP A 25 -8.24 -27.55 5.95
CA TRP A 25 -8.52 -26.28 5.29
C TRP A 25 -8.05 -26.25 3.83
N SER A 26 -6.86 -26.80 3.53
CA SER A 26 -6.37 -26.95 2.16
C SER A 26 -7.26 -27.87 1.30
N SER A 27 -7.84 -28.91 1.89
CA SER A 27 -8.77 -29.82 1.21
C SER A 27 -10.11 -29.13 0.92
N LEU A 28 -10.68 -28.42 1.91
CA LEU A 28 -11.91 -27.65 1.76
C LEU A 28 -11.78 -26.49 0.75
N SER A 29 -10.59 -25.88 0.67
CA SER A 29 -10.27 -24.85 -0.32
C SER A 29 -10.19 -25.40 -1.75
N GLN A 30 -9.85 -26.67 -1.95
CA GLN A 30 -9.79 -27.29 -3.29
C GLN A 30 -11.17 -27.68 -3.80
N ASP A 31 -12.07 -28.16 -2.93
CA ASP A 31 -13.43 -28.53 -3.30
C ASP A 31 -14.34 -27.31 -3.60
N LEU A 32 -14.02 -26.14 -3.05
CA LEU A 32 -14.71 -24.87 -3.33
C LEU A 32 -14.24 -24.19 -4.64
N LEU A 33 -13.06 -24.53 -5.14
CA LEU A 33 -12.50 -23.93 -6.36
C LEU A 33 -12.77 -24.76 -7.63
N TYR A 34 -13.10 -26.05 -7.49
CA TYR A 34 -13.41 -26.94 -8.61
C TYR A 34 -14.47 -27.99 -8.21
N PRO A 35 -15.78 -27.73 -8.41
CA PRO A 35 -16.78 -28.79 -8.31
C PRO A 35 -16.56 -29.80 -9.46
N PRO A 36 -16.71 -31.12 -9.21
CA PRO A 36 -16.52 -32.13 -10.26
C PRO A 36 -17.58 -31.96 -11.35
N GLN A 37 -17.14 -31.74 -12.58
CA GLN A 37 -18.02 -31.78 -13.76
C GLN A 37 -18.50 -33.21 -13.98
N SER A 38 -19.81 -33.39 -13.93
CA SER A 38 -20.52 -34.61 -14.29
C SER A 38 -20.20 -35.02 -15.73
N ALA A 39 -19.91 -36.31 -15.89
CA ALA A 39 -19.64 -36.97 -17.15
C ALA A 39 -20.74 -36.78 -18.21
N THR A 40 -20.33 -36.48 -19.44
CA THR A 40 -21.08 -36.87 -20.64
C THR A 40 -20.12 -37.51 -21.65
N SER A 41 -20.32 -38.80 -21.83
CA SER A 41 -19.83 -39.68 -22.89
C SER A 41 -20.17 -39.17 -24.30
N SER A 42 -19.25 -39.31 -25.26
CA SER A 42 -19.50 -40.05 -26.53
C SER A 42 -18.35 -39.95 -27.56
N SER A 43 -17.80 -41.12 -27.90
CA SER A 43 -17.48 -41.65 -29.26
C SER A 43 -16.45 -40.98 -30.21
N THR A 44 -15.28 -41.63 -30.28
CA THR A 44 -14.64 -42.32 -31.44
C THR A 44 -15.01 -41.90 -32.88
N THR A 45 -14.03 -41.52 -33.72
CA THR A 45 -13.48 -42.32 -34.88
C THR A 45 -12.49 -41.54 -35.79
N ASN A 46 -11.26 -42.05 -35.88
CA ASN A 46 -10.38 -42.34 -37.05
C ASN A 46 -10.49 -41.70 -38.46
N ASN A 47 -9.27 -41.42 -38.98
CA ASN A 47 -8.68 -41.72 -40.32
C ASN A 47 -8.55 -40.63 -41.42
N ASN A 48 -7.27 -40.27 -41.68
CA ASN A 48 -6.46 -40.35 -42.92
C ASN A 48 -7.05 -39.98 -44.31
N VAL A 49 -6.36 -39.09 -45.05
CA VAL A 49 -5.54 -39.32 -46.28
C VAL A 49 -5.37 -38.00 -47.09
N SER A 50 -4.20 -37.91 -47.72
CA SER A 50 -3.44 -36.85 -48.41
C SER A 50 -3.90 -36.37 -49.82
N GLU A 51 -3.15 -35.36 -50.31
CA GLU A 51 -2.90 -34.91 -51.73
C GLU A 51 -4.02 -34.11 -52.44
N GLU A 52 -3.82 -33.05 -53.25
CA GLU A 52 -2.69 -32.33 -53.87
C GLU A 52 -3.19 -30.93 -54.37
N PHE A 53 -2.28 -29.97 -54.56
CA PHE A 53 -2.45 -28.53 -54.96
C PHE A 53 -2.73 -28.30 -56.48
N PRO A 54 -2.77 -27.08 -57.07
CA PRO A 54 -3.11 -25.70 -56.61
C PRO A 54 -4.08 -24.93 -57.57
N SER A 55 -4.68 -23.81 -57.16
CA SER A 55 -4.69 -22.54 -57.94
C SER A 55 -5.46 -21.41 -57.23
N SER A 56 -5.08 -20.21 -57.62
CA SER A 56 -5.30 -18.86 -57.09
C SER A 56 -6.74 -18.32 -57.05
N SER A 57 -6.90 -17.33 -56.16
CA SER A 57 -7.79 -16.15 -56.21
C SER A 57 -9.03 -16.14 -55.30
N ILE A 58 -8.91 -15.33 -54.24
CA ILE A 58 -9.90 -14.43 -53.64
C ILE A 58 -11.37 -14.89 -53.78
N SER A 59 -11.87 -15.55 -52.75
CA SER A 59 -13.30 -15.51 -52.37
C SER A 59 -13.50 -16.08 -50.97
N ASN A 60 -14.47 -15.50 -50.27
CA ASN A 60 -15.01 -15.82 -48.94
C ASN A 60 -14.36 -14.99 -47.80
N LEU A 61 -14.84 -13.82 -47.32
CA LEU A 61 -16.20 -13.31 -47.07
C LEU A 61 -17.15 -14.40 -46.57
N PHE A 62 -17.60 -14.25 -45.32
CA PHE A 62 -18.31 -15.25 -44.50
C PHE A 62 -17.40 -16.20 -43.70
N THR A 63 -16.74 -15.64 -42.69
CA THR A 63 -16.44 -16.39 -41.47
C THR A 63 -17.42 -15.95 -40.39
N THR A 64 -18.10 -16.95 -39.88
CA THR A 64 -19.11 -16.95 -38.82
C THR A 64 -18.70 -16.09 -37.62
N TRP A 65 -19.58 -15.16 -37.24
CA TRP A 65 -19.52 -14.48 -35.95
C TRP A 65 -19.49 -15.52 -34.82
N ASN A 66 -18.36 -15.60 -34.11
CA ASN A 66 -18.24 -16.34 -32.87
C ASN A 66 -18.57 -15.39 -31.70
N PRO A 67 -19.68 -15.57 -30.97
CA PRO A 67 -20.07 -14.66 -29.88
C PRO A 67 -19.07 -14.64 -28.71
N ASN A 68 -18.12 -15.58 -28.66
CA ASN A 68 -17.13 -15.69 -27.59
C ASN A 68 -15.83 -14.89 -27.82
N GLU A 69 -15.70 -14.14 -28.93
CA GLU A 69 -14.48 -13.37 -29.21
C GLU A 69 -14.47 -11.94 -28.64
N LYS A 70 -15.49 -11.58 -27.84
CA LYS A 70 -15.60 -10.26 -27.18
C LYS A 70 -15.72 -10.32 -25.65
N ILE A 71 -15.08 -11.30 -25.03
CA ILE A 71 -14.55 -11.08 -23.67
C ILE A 71 -13.05 -10.90 -23.83
N ARG A 72 -12.65 -9.69 -24.25
CA ARG A 72 -11.30 -9.22 -23.95
C ARG A 72 -11.18 -9.32 -22.44
N LYS A 73 -10.47 -10.34 -21.95
CA LYS A 73 -9.94 -10.34 -20.59
C LYS A 73 -9.30 -8.97 -20.42
N PHE A 74 -9.90 -8.10 -19.61
CA PHE A 74 -9.16 -6.98 -19.06
C PHE A 74 -8.00 -7.66 -18.35
N LYS A 75 -6.82 -7.61 -18.96
CA LYS A 75 -5.57 -7.91 -18.29
C LYS A 75 -5.62 -7.04 -17.05
N ASP A 76 -5.61 -7.63 -15.85
CA ASP A 76 -5.35 -6.87 -14.63
C ASP A 76 -4.13 -6.02 -14.94
N ARG A 77 -4.36 -4.72 -15.11
CA ARG A 77 -3.29 -3.79 -15.42
C ARG A 77 -2.45 -3.76 -14.16
N ASP A 78 -1.15 -4.01 -14.30
CA ASP A 78 -0.23 -3.99 -13.17
C ASP A 78 -0.40 -2.66 -12.40
N PRO A 79 -0.85 -2.71 -11.13
CA PRO A 79 -1.14 -1.53 -10.34
C PRO A 79 0.06 -0.57 -10.25
N ILE A 80 1.28 -1.11 -10.19
CA ILE A 80 2.50 -0.32 -10.08
C ILE A 80 2.78 0.41 -11.40
N LEU A 81 2.61 -0.27 -12.54
CA LEU A 81 2.72 0.37 -13.85
C LEU A 81 1.69 1.49 -14.03
N ILE A 82 0.46 1.30 -13.53
CA ILE A 82 -0.57 2.34 -13.54
C ILE A 82 -0.15 3.52 -12.66
N GLU A 83 0.35 3.26 -11.46
CA GLU A 83 0.80 4.30 -10.52
C GLU A 83 1.92 5.15 -11.13
N ARG A 84 2.96 4.51 -11.70
CA ARG A 84 4.05 5.22 -12.39
C ARG A 84 3.54 6.05 -13.56
N SER A 85 2.68 5.46 -14.39
CA SER A 85 2.09 6.17 -15.53
C SER A 85 1.26 7.37 -15.08
N ASN A 86 0.49 7.24 -14.00
CA ASN A 86 -0.28 8.34 -13.42
C ASN A 86 0.63 9.45 -12.91
N LEU A 87 1.70 9.13 -12.17
CA LEU A 87 2.66 10.12 -11.68
C LEU A 87 3.31 10.91 -12.84
N VAL A 88 3.75 10.22 -13.89
CA VAL A 88 4.31 10.88 -15.09
C VAL A 88 3.27 11.79 -15.76
N ASN A 89 2.03 11.32 -15.93
CA ASN A 89 0.98 12.09 -16.58
C ASN A 89 0.60 13.33 -15.77
N ILE A 90 0.47 13.20 -14.46
CA ILE A 90 0.18 14.32 -13.56
C ILE A 90 1.34 15.31 -13.60
N LEU A 91 2.59 14.85 -13.49
CA LEU A 91 3.76 15.73 -13.54
C LEU A 91 3.80 16.52 -14.85
N LYS A 92 3.55 15.85 -15.98
CA LYS A 92 3.48 16.49 -17.30
C LYS A 92 2.40 17.58 -17.38
N LEU A 93 1.21 17.33 -16.83
CA LEU A 93 0.13 18.32 -16.80
C LEU A 93 0.50 19.55 -15.98
N VAL A 94 1.08 19.32 -14.80
CA VAL A 94 1.47 20.40 -13.89
C VAL A 94 2.61 21.23 -14.48
N ILE A 95 3.66 20.58 -15.01
CA ILE A 95 4.78 21.27 -15.68
C ILE A 95 4.28 22.14 -16.83
N LYS A 96 3.35 21.62 -17.65
CA LYS A 96 2.75 22.39 -18.74
C LYS A 96 2.06 23.65 -18.21
N GLU A 97 1.24 23.54 -17.16
CA GLU A 97 0.55 24.71 -16.59
C GLU A 97 1.54 25.71 -15.97
N VAL A 98 2.62 25.24 -15.33
CA VAL A 98 3.68 26.11 -14.79
C VAL A 98 4.35 26.92 -15.90
N ILE A 99 4.72 26.26 -17.00
CA ILE A 99 5.35 26.92 -18.15
C ILE A 99 4.36 27.88 -18.81
N ASP A 100 3.13 27.44 -19.09
CA ASP A 100 2.10 28.27 -19.69
C ASP A 100 1.83 29.51 -18.84
N SER A 101 1.77 29.36 -17.50
CA SER A 101 1.59 30.48 -16.57
C SER A 101 2.78 31.44 -16.58
N SER A 102 4.00 30.91 -16.52
CA SER A 102 5.23 31.72 -16.57
C SER A 102 5.31 32.55 -17.85
N LEU A 103 5.02 31.94 -19.02
CA LEU A 103 5.07 32.60 -20.32
C LEU A 103 3.95 33.63 -20.50
N ARG A 104 2.74 33.38 -19.96
CA ARG A 104 1.61 34.31 -20.06
C ARG A 104 1.85 35.60 -19.30
N PHE A 105 2.38 35.51 -18.09
CA PHE A 105 2.55 36.68 -17.23
C PHE A 105 3.92 37.36 -17.40
N GLY A 106 4.91 36.65 -17.95
CA GLY A 106 6.26 37.17 -18.17
C GLY A 106 6.96 37.60 -16.87
N ARG A 107 6.52 37.09 -15.72
CA ARG A 107 7.03 37.40 -14.39
C ARG A 107 7.66 36.16 -13.76
N GLN A 108 8.58 36.41 -12.83
CA GLN A 108 9.13 35.37 -11.98
C GLN A 108 8.02 34.77 -11.13
N LEU A 109 8.00 33.44 -11.03
CA LEU A 109 7.08 32.71 -10.16
C LEU A 109 7.59 32.72 -8.72
N ASP A 110 6.71 32.97 -7.77
CA ASP A 110 6.99 32.94 -6.33
C ASP A 110 6.40 31.68 -5.68
N SER A 111 6.59 31.54 -4.35
CA SER A 111 6.09 30.40 -3.58
C SER A 111 4.56 30.33 -3.52
N ASP A 112 3.83 31.41 -3.81
CA ASP A 112 2.36 31.46 -3.77
C ASP A 112 1.71 30.96 -5.08
N HIS A 113 2.51 30.75 -6.12
CA HIS A 113 2.03 30.25 -7.40
C HIS A 113 1.54 28.80 -7.30
N ILE A 114 0.22 28.61 -7.30
CA ILE A 114 -0.43 27.30 -7.06
C ILE A 114 0.07 26.17 -7.98
N PRO A 115 0.14 26.31 -9.33
CA PRO A 115 0.70 25.25 -10.16
C PRO A 115 2.16 24.89 -9.81
N LEU A 116 2.94 25.84 -9.28
CA LEU A 116 4.32 25.58 -8.88
C LEU A 116 4.38 24.81 -7.56
N GLN A 117 3.48 25.10 -6.61
CA GLN A 117 3.31 24.27 -5.41
C GLN A 117 2.94 22.83 -5.78
N HIS A 118 1.94 22.65 -6.67
CA HIS A 118 1.56 21.33 -7.18
C HIS A 118 2.74 20.62 -7.85
N PHE A 119 3.62 21.33 -8.56
CA PHE A 119 4.80 20.74 -9.18
C PHE A 119 5.72 20.12 -8.14
N PHE A 120 6.04 20.83 -7.06
CA PHE A 120 6.89 20.29 -6.00
C PHE A 120 6.24 19.09 -5.28
N ILE A 121 4.92 19.12 -5.06
CA ILE A 121 4.20 17.98 -4.47
C ILE A 121 4.35 16.75 -5.37
N VAL A 122 4.07 16.87 -6.66
CA VAL A 122 4.12 15.73 -7.59
C VAL A 122 5.56 15.23 -7.78
N LEU A 123 6.53 16.13 -7.88
CA LEU A 123 7.94 15.76 -7.99
C LEU A 123 8.43 15.00 -6.74
N GLU A 124 8.01 15.41 -5.55
CA GLU A 124 8.28 14.67 -4.32
C GLU A 124 7.70 13.24 -4.38
N HIS A 125 6.48 13.07 -4.91
CA HIS A 125 5.88 11.74 -5.07
C HIS A 125 6.63 10.88 -6.10
N VAL A 126 7.06 11.48 -7.21
CA VAL A 126 7.89 10.82 -8.24
C VAL A 126 9.20 10.32 -7.63
N LEU A 127 9.88 11.16 -6.85
CA LEU A 127 11.13 10.80 -6.20
C LEU A 127 10.91 9.78 -5.07
N ARG A 128 9.79 9.80 -4.35
CA ARG A 128 9.52 8.84 -3.26
C ARG A 128 8.95 7.51 -3.73
N HIS A 129 8.49 7.39 -4.97
CA HIS A 129 7.84 6.19 -5.48
C HIS A 129 8.79 4.98 -5.44
N GLY A 130 8.41 3.97 -4.64
CA GLY A 130 9.20 2.75 -4.45
C GLY A 130 10.44 2.94 -3.55
N LEU A 131 10.53 4.04 -2.80
CA LEU A 131 11.56 4.21 -1.78
C LEU A 131 11.38 3.16 -0.68
N ARG A 132 12.45 2.42 -0.35
CA ARG A 132 12.39 1.32 0.61
C ARG A 132 12.14 1.86 2.03
N PRO A 133 11.15 1.32 2.75
CA PRO A 133 10.95 1.69 4.14
C PRO A 133 12.10 1.20 5.02
N LYS A 134 12.24 1.78 6.21
CA LYS A 134 13.22 1.37 7.20
C LYS A 134 13.13 -0.14 7.48
N LYS A 135 14.24 -0.87 7.30
CA LYS A 135 14.34 -2.29 7.65
C LYS A 135 14.64 -2.44 9.15
N GLY A 136 13.70 -3.00 9.91
CA GLY A 136 13.84 -3.32 11.33
C GLY A 136 13.80 -2.10 12.28
N LEU A 137 13.90 -2.34 13.59
CA LEU A 137 13.77 -1.30 14.62
C LEU A 137 14.98 -0.34 14.67
N LEU A 138 16.17 -0.81 14.26
CA LEU A 138 17.45 -0.11 14.44
C LEU A 138 18.16 0.29 13.13
N GLY A 139 17.61 -0.05 11.95
CA GLY A 139 18.21 0.36 10.67
C GLY A 139 18.12 1.88 10.44
N PRO A 140 19.08 2.48 9.71
CA PRO A 140 18.95 3.88 9.29
C PRO A 140 17.71 4.02 8.38
N LYS A 141 16.90 5.05 8.65
CA LYS A 141 15.76 5.39 7.80
C LYS A 141 16.33 6.03 6.54
N LYS A 142 16.09 5.41 5.37
CA LYS A 142 16.50 5.97 4.08
C LYS A 142 15.48 7.02 3.68
N GLU A 143 15.88 8.28 3.71
CA GLU A 143 15.04 9.41 3.38
C GLU A 143 15.41 9.97 2.01
N LEU A 144 14.50 10.73 1.39
CA LEU A 144 14.76 11.39 0.11
C LEU A 144 16.00 12.30 0.15
N TRP A 145 16.23 12.97 1.28
CA TRP A 145 17.42 13.82 1.47
C TRP A 145 18.74 13.05 1.36
N ASP A 146 18.80 11.80 1.81
CA ASP A 146 20.01 10.98 1.71
C ASP A 146 20.37 10.71 0.24
N ILE A 147 19.36 10.58 -0.62
CA ILE A 147 19.52 10.35 -2.06
C ILE A 147 19.96 11.62 -2.77
N LEU A 148 19.38 12.78 -2.42
CA LEU A 148 19.74 14.06 -3.03
C LEU A 148 21.19 14.46 -2.72
N GLN A 149 21.70 14.09 -1.54
CA GLN A 149 23.12 14.28 -1.20
C GLN A 149 24.07 13.46 -2.07
N LEU A 150 23.64 12.37 -2.71
CA LEU A 150 24.51 11.63 -3.64
C LEU A 150 24.84 12.47 -4.89
N VAL A 151 23.96 13.40 -5.27
CA VAL A 151 24.17 14.30 -6.42
C VAL A 151 25.38 15.22 -6.18
N GLU A 152 25.60 15.66 -4.94
CA GLU A 152 26.67 16.60 -4.58
C GLU A 152 28.08 16.07 -4.88
N LYS A 153 28.24 14.75 -4.97
CA LYS A 153 29.52 14.09 -5.28
C LYS A 153 29.87 14.15 -6.76
N HIS A 154 28.90 14.45 -7.62
CA HIS A 154 29.04 14.38 -9.07
C HIS A 154 28.87 15.74 -9.75
N ASP A 155 28.37 16.76 -9.05
CA ASP A 155 28.24 18.12 -9.56
C ASP A 155 28.57 19.14 -8.46
N ILE A 156 29.49 20.06 -8.77
CA ILE A 156 29.98 21.06 -7.80
C ILE A 156 28.89 22.10 -7.45
N GLU A 157 28.00 22.43 -8.38
CA GLU A 157 26.92 23.37 -8.12
C GLU A 157 25.86 22.74 -7.22
N ALA A 158 25.67 21.42 -7.33
CA ALA A 158 24.84 20.67 -6.40
C ALA A 158 25.44 20.69 -4.98
N ALA A 159 26.77 20.69 -4.82
CA ALA A 159 27.42 20.81 -3.52
C ALA A 159 27.14 22.16 -2.84
N ASP A 160 27.11 23.25 -3.60
CA ASP A 160 26.81 24.58 -3.07
C ASP A 160 25.39 24.68 -2.50
N ILE A 161 24.37 24.16 -3.20
CA ILE A 161 23.00 24.14 -2.67
C ILE A 161 22.82 23.12 -1.55
N THR A 162 23.53 21.99 -1.60
CA THR A 162 23.45 20.96 -0.54
C THR A 162 24.02 21.50 0.76
N ALA A 163 25.15 22.21 0.71
CA ALA A 163 25.70 22.94 1.85
C ALA A 163 24.73 24.01 2.36
N SER A 164 24.14 24.81 1.46
CA SER A 164 23.18 25.86 1.81
C SER A 164 21.94 25.31 2.54
N VAL A 165 21.44 24.15 2.15
CA VAL A 165 20.30 23.48 2.81
C VAL A 165 20.72 22.87 4.16
N ARG A 166 21.91 22.29 4.25
CA ARG A 166 22.43 21.71 5.51
C ARG A 166 22.55 22.77 6.62
N ASP A 167 22.93 23.98 6.24
CA ASP A 167 23.14 25.11 7.14
C ASP A 167 21.87 25.94 7.37
N LEU A 168 20.73 25.53 6.81
CA LEU A 168 19.45 26.23 6.95
C LEU A 168 18.82 25.96 8.33
N PRO A 169 18.77 26.94 9.25
CA PRO A 169 18.34 26.70 10.63
C PRO A 169 16.81 26.58 10.78
N THR A 170 16.06 27.03 9.79
CA THR A 170 14.60 27.05 9.80
C THR A 170 13.99 25.69 9.46
N VAL A 171 14.75 24.79 8.83
CA VAL A 171 14.30 23.48 8.38
C VAL A 171 14.93 22.37 9.23
N ARG A 172 14.08 21.62 9.92
CA ARG A 172 14.51 20.62 10.93
C ARG A 172 14.39 19.19 10.44
N THR A 173 13.51 18.91 9.48
CA THR A 173 13.24 17.54 9.01
C THR A 173 14.04 17.21 7.74
N GLN A 174 14.28 15.91 7.51
CA GLN A 174 14.92 15.45 6.28
C GLN A 174 14.07 15.73 5.04
N ILE A 175 12.74 15.60 5.15
CA ILE A 175 11.85 15.93 4.02
C ILE A 175 11.82 17.42 3.73
N GLY A 176 11.84 18.27 4.76
CA GLY A 176 11.97 19.72 4.60
C GLY A 176 13.27 20.11 3.91
N ARG A 177 14.39 19.43 4.24
CA ARG A 177 15.68 19.63 3.55
C ARG A 177 15.59 19.26 2.07
N ALA A 178 14.99 18.10 1.75
CA ALA A 178 14.76 17.72 0.36
C ALA A 178 13.91 18.76 -0.39
N ARG A 179 12.85 19.28 0.24
CA ARG A 179 12.00 20.34 -0.34
C ARG A 179 12.72 21.66 -0.57
N ALA A 180 13.57 22.08 0.36
CA ALA A 180 14.41 23.26 0.20
C ALA A 180 15.36 23.07 -0.98
N TRP A 181 16.02 21.91 -1.04
CA TRP A 181 16.96 21.57 -2.09
C TRP A 181 16.33 21.57 -3.48
N LEU A 182 15.14 20.97 -3.64
CA LEU A 182 14.42 20.97 -4.91
C LEU A 182 14.04 22.39 -5.37
N ARG A 183 13.66 23.28 -4.45
CA ARG A 183 13.39 24.69 -4.75
C ARG A 183 14.66 25.41 -5.23
N LEU A 184 15.79 25.21 -4.55
CA LEU A 184 17.07 25.80 -4.95
C LEU A 184 17.55 25.27 -6.30
N ALA A 185 17.44 23.96 -6.54
CA ALA A 185 17.79 23.34 -7.81
C ALA A 185 16.95 23.88 -8.98
N LEU A 186 15.65 24.14 -8.74
CA LEU A 186 14.78 24.78 -9.73
C LEU A 186 15.20 26.23 -9.99
N MET A 187 15.47 27.01 -8.93
CA MET A 187 15.93 28.41 -9.07
C MET A 187 17.29 28.50 -9.80
N GLN A 188 18.17 27.52 -9.62
CA GLN A 188 19.42 27.41 -10.36
C GLN A 188 19.23 26.95 -11.82
N LYS A 189 18.03 26.51 -12.21
CA LYS A 189 17.72 25.95 -13.54
C LYS A 189 18.52 24.69 -13.88
N ARG A 190 18.85 23.91 -12.85
CA ARG A 190 19.72 22.71 -12.93
C ARG A 190 19.02 21.45 -12.43
N LEU A 191 17.74 21.55 -12.08
CA LEU A 191 16.94 20.43 -11.59
C LEU A 191 16.93 19.23 -12.55
N SER A 192 16.86 19.46 -13.87
CA SER A 192 16.96 18.39 -14.87
C SER A 192 18.31 17.68 -14.84
N ASP A 193 19.38 18.44 -14.69
CA ASP A 193 20.76 17.95 -14.76
C ASP A 193 21.08 17.12 -13.52
N TYR A 194 20.59 17.56 -12.36
CA TYR A 194 20.68 16.79 -11.14
C TYR A 194 19.83 15.52 -11.16
N PHE A 195 18.65 15.57 -11.79
CA PHE A 195 17.83 14.37 -12.00
C PHE A 195 18.51 13.37 -12.95
N GLN A 196 19.23 13.87 -13.97
CA GLN A 196 20.03 13.03 -14.86
C GLN A 196 21.11 12.26 -14.09
N ILE A 197 21.80 12.91 -13.14
CA ILE A 197 22.78 12.22 -12.27
C ILE A 197 22.15 11.07 -11.49
N LEU A 198 20.92 11.25 -10.98
CA LEU A 198 20.19 10.16 -10.32
C LEU A 198 19.88 9.01 -11.29
N ILE A 199 19.53 9.29 -12.54
CA ILE A 199 19.32 8.25 -13.56
C ILE A 199 20.63 7.51 -13.86
N ASP A 200 21.74 8.23 -13.98
CA ASP A 200 23.06 7.66 -14.28
C ASP A 200 23.57 6.75 -13.15
N LEU A 201 23.29 7.13 -11.89
CA LEU A 201 23.52 6.30 -10.71
C LEU A 201 22.69 5.00 -10.79
N ASN A 202 21.42 5.06 -11.17
CA ASN A 202 20.58 3.85 -11.32
C ASN A 202 21.07 2.94 -12.46
N GLN A 203 21.55 3.51 -13.56
CA GLN A 203 22.06 2.74 -14.70
C GLN A 203 23.47 2.16 -14.45
N ASN A 204 24.03 2.32 -13.25
CA ASN A 204 25.40 1.95 -12.89
C ASN A 204 26.45 2.57 -13.84
N LEU A 205 26.14 3.73 -14.42
CA LEU A 205 27.09 4.49 -15.25
C LEU A 205 28.15 5.19 -14.38
N ILE A 206 27.82 5.39 -13.10
CA ILE A 206 28.69 5.96 -12.07
C ILE A 206 29.02 4.84 -11.07
N ARG A 207 30.32 4.62 -10.82
CA ARG A 207 30.80 3.56 -9.91
C ARG A 207 30.73 4.02 -8.45
N ASP A 208 30.60 3.05 -7.55
CA ASP A 208 30.64 3.15 -6.08
C ASP A 208 29.32 3.47 -5.36
N GLU A 209 28.24 3.85 -6.06
CA GLU A 209 26.93 4.15 -5.43
C GLU A 209 25.76 3.63 -6.30
N ASP A 210 24.96 2.71 -5.75
CA ASP A 210 23.80 2.11 -6.45
C ASP A 210 22.49 2.48 -5.75
N LEU A 211 21.58 3.10 -6.51
CA LEU A 211 20.23 3.44 -6.05
C LEU A 211 19.39 2.21 -5.68
N SER A 212 19.80 1.00 -6.04
CA SER A 212 19.15 -0.26 -5.65
C SER A 212 19.09 -0.48 -4.14
N GLU A 213 19.98 0.15 -3.37
CA GLU A 213 19.95 0.09 -1.92
C GLU A 213 18.77 0.91 -1.36
N PHE A 214 18.39 1.98 -2.05
CA PHE A 214 17.36 2.94 -1.65
C PHE A 214 15.99 2.57 -2.21
N TYR A 215 15.91 2.06 -3.44
CA TYR A 215 14.66 1.86 -4.15
C TYR A 215 14.33 0.39 -4.43
N ASP A 216 13.04 0.08 -4.45
CA ASP A 216 12.51 -1.17 -4.99
C ASP A 216 12.82 -1.29 -6.49
N PRO A 217 13.08 -2.50 -7.05
CA PRO A 217 13.28 -2.67 -8.49
C PRO A 217 12.17 -2.09 -9.37
N GLN A 218 10.93 -1.98 -8.87
CA GLN A 218 9.81 -1.42 -9.62
C GLN A 218 9.61 0.09 -9.41
N ALA A 219 10.48 0.75 -8.63
CA ALA A 219 10.45 2.19 -8.40
C ALA A 219 10.54 3.00 -9.70
N LEU A 220 9.98 4.21 -9.69
CA LEU A 220 9.91 5.07 -10.88
C LEU A 220 11.30 5.51 -11.32
N LEU A 221 12.15 5.93 -10.39
CA LEU A 221 13.55 6.27 -10.67
C LEU A 221 14.37 5.10 -11.22
N ARG A 222 13.88 3.87 -11.05
CA ARG A 222 14.54 2.65 -11.55
C ARG A 222 13.93 2.12 -12.85
N SER A 223 12.97 2.84 -13.43
CA SER A 223 12.25 2.44 -14.64
C SER A 223 12.39 3.46 -15.78
N GLU A 224 11.93 3.10 -16.97
CA GLU A 224 12.04 3.94 -18.18
C GLU A 224 11.30 5.28 -18.03
N GLU A 225 10.26 5.32 -17.20
CA GLU A 225 9.50 6.52 -16.85
C GLU A 225 10.38 7.64 -16.28
N ALA A 226 11.50 7.32 -15.61
CA ALA A 226 12.44 8.32 -15.11
C ALA A 226 13.02 9.19 -16.24
N ILE A 227 13.32 8.60 -17.39
CA ILE A 227 13.86 9.32 -18.56
C ILE A 227 12.81 10.28 -19.11
N ILE A 228 11.54 9.87 -19.11
CA ILE A 228 10.41 10.71 -19.53
C ILE A 228 10.25 11.90 -18.58
N VAL A 229 10.33 11.66 -17.26
CA VAL A 229 10.30 12.71 -16.25
C VAL A 229 11.44 13.71 -16.46
N MET A 230 12.68 13.22 -16.64
CA MET A 230 13.84 14.08 -16.91
C MET A 230 13.61 14.98 -18.13
N GLY A 231 13.12 14.42 -19.24
CA GLY A 231 12.80 15.20 -20.44
C GLY A 231 11.76 16.29 -20.20
N HIS A 232 10.79 16.05 -19.32
CA HIS A 232 9.85 17.09 -18.89
C HIS A 232 10.49 18.14 -17.98
N LEU A 233 11.40 17.76 -17.09
CA LEU A 233 12.10 18.71 -16.21
C LEU A 233 12.98 19.69 -17.00
N VAL A 234 13.58 19.27 -18.12
CA VAL A 234 14.35 20.18 -19.00
C VAL A 234 13.51 21.36 -19.49
N SER A 235 12.21 21.13 -19.73
CA SER A 235 11.31 22.20 -20.18
C SER A 235 11.08 23.29 -19.13
N LEU A 236 11.38 23.04 -17.85
CA LEU A 236 11.28 24.05 -16.78
C LEU A 236 12.46 25.02 -16.75
N ASN A 237 13.55 24.79 -17.49
CA ASN A 237 14.69 25.70 -17.50
C ASN A 237 14.34 27.10 -18.06
N VAL A 238 13.24 27.21 -18.82
CA VAL A 238 12.72 28.49 -19.32
C VAL A 238 11.95 29.28 -18.25
N VAL A 239 11.60 28.65 -17.13
CA VAL A 239 10.81 29.26 -16.05
C VAL A 239 11.76 29.99 -15.10
N ASP A 240 11.44 31.24 -14.78
CA ASP A 240 12.16 32.01 -13.76
C ASP A 240 11.39 31.93 -12.44
N CYS A 241 12.07 31.54 -11.36
CA CYS A 241 11.49 31.41 -10.03
C CYS A 241 12.27 32.25 -9.00
N ASN A 242 11.57 32.83 -8.04
CA ASN A 242 12.15 33.48 -6.87
C ASN A 242 11.48 32.94 -5.60
N LEU A 243 12.04 31.86 -5.04
CA LEU A 243 11.42 31.08 -3.96
C LEU A 243 12.11 31.32 -2.62
N CYS A 244 11.33 31.63 -1.60
CA CYS A 244 11.85 31.92 -0.26
C CYS A 244 11.96 30.65 0.59
N VAL A 245 13.14 30.01 0.62
CA VAL A 245 13.36 28.80 1.44
C VAL A 245 13.51 29.05 2.95
N LYS A 246 13.80 30.30 3.36
CA LYS A 246 14.03 30.65 4.78
C LYS A 246 12.73 30.91 5.55
N GLU A 247 11.74 31.47 4.89
CA GLU A 247 10.50 31.97 5.52
C GLU A 247 9.32 31.01 5.33
N GLU A 248 9.47 30.01 4.45
CA GLU A 248 8.45 29.00 4.16
C GLU A 248 8.55 27.82 5.15
N ASP A 249 7.40 27.31 5.60
CA ASP A 249 7.34 26.08 6.39
C ASP A 249 7.47 24.85 5.48
N LEU A 250 8.70 24.37 5.36
CA LEU A 250 9.04 23.21 4.52
C LEU A 250 8.91 21.87 5.27
N ASP A 251 8.82 21.90 6.60
CA ASP A 251 8.74 20.70 7.44
C ASP A 251 7.31 20.13 7.51
N SER A 252 6.30 21.00 7.43
CA SER A 252 4.89 20.61 7.47
C SER A 252 4.44 19.85 6.23
N GLN A 253 3.35 19.08 6.36
CA GLN A 253 2.75 18.38 5.22
C GLN A 253 2.27 19.38 4.17
N GLN A 254 2.64 19.16 2.89
CA GLN A 254 2.17 20.00 1.79
C GLN A 254 0.68 19.77 1.52
N GLY A 255 0.03 20.79 0.93
CA GLY A 255 -1.40 20.76 0.61
C GLY A 255 -1.80 19.68 -0.41
N VAL A 256 -3.10 19.58 -0.67
CA VAL A 256 -3.67 18.64 -1.64
C VAL A 256 -3.62 19.26 -3.04
N ILE A 257 -3.34 18.44 -4.06
CA ILE A 257 -3.38 18.88 -5.46
C ILE A 257 -4.83 19.08 -5.90
N ASP A 258 -5.19 20.30 -6.27
CA ASP A 258 -6.47 20.59 -6.92
C ASP A 258 -6.40 20.23 -8.41
N PHE A 259 -6.92 19.05 -8.75
CA PHE A 259 -6.99 18.59 -10.14
C PHE A 259 -7.95 19.37 -11.01
N SER A 260 -8.88 20.15 -10.45
CA SER A 260 -9.83 20.95 -11.23
C SER A 260 -9.12 21.96 -12.14
N LEU A 261 -7.97 22.46 -11.72
CA LEU A 261 -7.11 23.35 -12.51
C LEU A 261 -6.64 22.72 -13.82
N TYR A 262 -6.44 21.40 -13.82
CA TYR A 262 -5.91 20.64 -14.97
C TYR A 262 -7.02 19.95 -15.79
N LEU A 263 -8.22 19.82 -15.23
CA LEU A 263 -9.39 19.23 -15.87
C LEU A 263 -10.13 20.27 -16.73
N ARG A 264 -9.46 20.87 -17.71
CA ARG A 264 -10.11 21.81 -18.63
C ARG A 264 -10.90 21.09 -19.73
N SER A 265 -12.10 21.58 -20.00
CA SER A 265 -12.96 21.12 -21.09
C SER A 265 -12.34 21.55 -22.43
N LYS A 266 -12.48 20.71 -23.46
CA LYS A 266 -11.95 20.94 -24.83
C LYS A 266 -12.42 22.25 -25.51
N LYS A 267 -13.27 23.07 -24.86
CA LYS A 267 -13.75 24.36 -25.35
C LYS A 267 -12.74 25.51 -25.17
N ASP A 268 -11.78 25.39 -24.27
CA ASP A 268 -10.86 26.51 -23.96
C ASP A 268 -9.67 26.59 -24.94
N TYR A 269 -9.57 25.64 -25.89
CA TYR A 269 -8.66 25.70 -27.04
C TYR A 269 -9.44 26.09 -28.30
N SER A 270 -10.06 27.27 -28.28
CA SER A 270 -10.28 28.03 -29.52
C SER A 270 -9.27 29.17 -29.53
N PRO A 271 -8.05 28.97 -30.06
CA PRO A 271 -7.25 30.10 -30.48
C PRO A 271 -7.95 30.65 -31.73
N ASN A 272 -8.52 31.85 -31.64
CA ASN A 272 -8.72 32.84 -32.72
C ASN A 272 -9.76 33.89 -32.26
N GLU A 273 -9.30 34.86 -31.48
CA GLU A 273 -9.85 36.22 -31.53
C GLU A 273 -8.73 37.11 -32.04
N ASP A 274 -8.51 37.10 -33.36
CA ASP A 274 -8.35 38.33 -34.14
C ASP A 274 -8.52 38.02 -35.63
N ASP A 275 -9.11 38.99 -36.32
CA ASP A 275 -9.30 39.11 -37.77
C ASP A 275 -10.54 38.47 -38.42
N GLY A 276 -11.37 39.36 -38.96
CA GLY A 276 -12.70 39.08 -39.47
C GLY A 276 -12.70 38.54 -40.89
N VAL A 277 -13.38 37.42 -41.11
CA VAL A 277 -14.23 37.21 -42.28
C VAL A 277 -15.36 36.28 -41.84
N VAL A 278 -16.58 36.81 -41.84
CA VAL A 278 -17.80 36.02 -41.79
C VAL A 278 -17.89 35.29 -43.12
N VAL A 279 -17.68 33.98 -43.11
CA VAL A 279 -18.13 33.11 -44.20
C VAL A 279 -19.22 32.23 -43.62
N GLU A 280 -20.45 32.64 -43.87
CA GLU A 280 -21.63 31.81 -43.76
C GLU A 280 -21.47 30.65 -44.75
N ASP A 281 -21.40 29.41 -44.24
CA ASP A 281 -21.68 28.24 -45.06
C ASP A 281 -22.76 27.42 -44.35
N GLU A 282 -23.97 27.57 -44.87
CA GLU A 282 -25.13 26.77 -44.54
C GLU A 282 -24.94 25.35 -45.08
N GLY A 283 -24.88 24.35 -44.18
CA GLY A 283 -25.10 22.98 -44.60
C GLY A 283 -24.50 21.90 -43.72
N GLY A 284 -25.30 21.38 -42.77
CA GLY A 284 -25.26 19.95 -42.47
C GLY A 284 -24.85 19.51 -41.07
N LEU A 285 -25.72 18.65 -40.52
CA LEU A 285 -25.50 17.61 -39.51
C LEU A 285 -25.50 18.01 -38.02
N GLU A 286 -26.72 18.03 -37.48
CA GLU A 286 -27.22 17.08 -36.47
C GLU A 286 -26.23 16.51 -35.42
N ASN A 287 -26.54 16.81 -34.16
CA ASN A 287 -26.40 15.92 -32.99
C ASN A 287 -25.01 15.37 -32.63
N TYR A 288 -24.11 16.26 -32.20
CA TYR A 288 -22.92 15.90 -31.39
C TYR A 288 -23.13 16.06 -29.86
N ASN A 289 -24.32 15.74 -29.34
CA ASN A 289 -24.60 15.78 -27.89
C ASN A 289 -24.59 14.40 -27.19
N GLY A 290 -24.40 13.28 -27.91
CA GLY A 290 -24.49 11.93 -27.32
C GLY A 290 -23.33 11.47 -26.43
N LYS A 291 -22.14 12.06 -26.52
CA LYS A 291 -20.94 11.62 -25.75
C LYS A 291 -20.62 12.45 -24.50
N LYS A 292 -21.36 13.54 -24.26
CA LYS A 292 -21.26 14.37 -23.05
C LYS A 292 -21.87 13.73 -21.80
N PRO A 293 -23.07 13.10 -21.84
CA PRO A 293 -23.68 12.55 -20.64
C PRO A 293 -22.90 11.34 -20.10
N GLU A 294 -22.32 10.51 -20.97
CA GLU A 294 -21.55 9.32 -20.54
C GLU A 294 -20.26 9.67 -19.79
N LYS A 295 -19.52 10.72 -20.23
CA LYS A 295 -18.30 11.16 -19.52
C LYS A 295 -18.61 11.84 -18.20
N ILE A 296 -19.71 12.60 -18.11
CA ILE A 296 -20.15 13.22 -16.86
C ILE A 296 -20.67 12.15 -15.90
N SER A 297 -21.44 11.18 -16.39
CA SER A 297 -21.88 10.02 -15.60
C SER A 297 -20.69 9.27 -15.03
N ALA A 298 -19.67 8.95 -15.84
CA ALA A 298 -18.47 8.26 -15.36
C ALA A 298 -17.70 9.05 -14.28
N VAL A 299 -17.63 10.38 -14.40
CA VAL A 299 -17.00 11.24 -13.38
C VAL A 299 -17.85 11.30 -12.11
N LEU A 300 -19.18 11.31 -12.23
CA LEU A 300 -20.09 11.28 -11.08
C LEU A 300 -20.05 9.91 -10.38
N ASP A 301 -19.98 8.82 -11.12
CA ASP A 301 -19.83 7.47 -10.57
C ASP A 301 -18.49 7.33 -9.84
N GLN A 302 -17.41 7.87 -10.42
CA GLN A 302 -16.10 7.93 -9.77
C GLN A 302 -16.12 8.80 -8.52
N LYS A 303 -16.79 9.96 -8.56
CA LYS A 303 -16.98 10.82 -7.39
C LYS A 303 -17.70 10.08 -6.28
N ASN A 304 -18.82 9.42 -6.60
CA ASN A 304 -19.62 8.67 -5.63
C ASN A 304 -18.81 7.52 -5.02
N TYR A 305 -18.01 6.81 -5.82
CA TYR A 305 -17.10 5.77 -5.34
C TYR A 305 -16.06 6.33 -4.33
N ILE A 306 -15.45 7.48 -4.64
CA ILE A 306 -14.47 8.12 -3.76
C ILE A 306 -15.14 8.62 -2.47
N GLU A 307 -16.34 9.19 -2.55
CA GLU A 307 -17.10 9.65 -1.38
C GLU A 307 -17.46 8.49 -0.45
N GLU A 308 -17.92 7.36 -0.99
CA GLU A 308 -18.23 6.17 -0.19
C GLU A 308 -16.95 5.54 0.41
N LEU A 309 -15.85 5.51 -0.35
CA LEU A 309 -14.55 5.06 0.16
C LEU A 309 -14.07 5.96 1.32
N ASN A 310 -14.19 7.28 1.18
CA ASN A 310 -13.87 8.23 2.24
C ASN A 310 -14.78 8.02 3.47
N ARG A 311 -16.06 7.70 3.28
CA ARG A 311 -16.98 7.36 4.38
C ARG A 311 -16.51 6.11 5.14
N HIS A 312 -16.11 5.06 4.42
CA HIS A 312 -15.53 3.85 4.99
C HIS A 312 -14.20 4.12 5.71
N LEU A 313 -13.32 4.93 5.11
CA LEU A 313 -12.04 5.28 5.72
C LEU A 313 -12.24 6.05 7.02
N ASN A 314 -13.13 7.06 7.02
CA ASN A 314 -13.48 7.82 8.22
C ASN A 314 -14.06 6.93 9.32
N ALA A 315 -14.93 5.97 8.97
CA ALA A 315 -15.44 4.98 9.93
C ALA A 315 -14.33 4.08 10.50
N THR A 316 -13.34 3.72 9.67
CA THR A 316 -12.18 2.93 10.09
C THR A 316 -11.28 3.72 11.02
N VAL A 317 -11.01 5.00 10.71
CA VAL A 317 -10.23 5.91 11.56
C VAL A 317 -10.90 6.05 12.92
N ALA A 318 -12.21 6.31 12.97
CA ALA A 318 -12.95 6.41 14.23
C ALA A 318 -12.87 5.11 15.06
N ASN A 319 -12.98 3.95 14.42
CA ASN A 319 -12.81 2.66 15.10
C ASN A 319 -11.39 2.45 15.64
N LEU A 320 -10.36 2.85 14.89
CA LEU A 320 -8.98 2.76 15.32
C LEU A 320 -8.70 3.72 16.49
N GLU A 321 -9.22 4.95 16.43
CA GLU A 321 -9.14 5.93 17.52
C GLU A 321 -9.77 5.39 18.81
N ALA A 322 -10.98 4.82 18.73
CA ALA A 322 -11.63 4.19 19.88
C ALA A 322 -10.81 3.02 20.45
N LYS A 323 -10.16 2.23 19.58
CA LYS A 323 -9.29 1.14 20.00
C LYS A 323 -8.01 1.64 20.68
N VAL A 324 -7.43 2.72 20.17
CA VAL A 324 -6.26 3.38 20.78
C VAL A 324 -6.63 3.94 22.15
N GLU A 325 -7.78 4.61 22.28
CA GLU A 325 -8.27 5.12 23.55
C GLU A 325 -8.48 3.98 24.56
N SER A 326 -9.13 2.89 24.15
CA SER A 326 -9.34 1.71 24.99
C SER A 326 -8.02 1.09 25.45
N LEU A 327 -7.06 0.86 24.54
CA LEU A 327 -5.74 0.32 24.88
C LEU A 327 -4.95 1.27 25.79
N THR A 328 -5.11 2.58 25.61
CA THR A 328 -4.46 3.59 26.46
C THR A 328 -5.02 3.54 27.88
N ALA A 329 -6.34 3.41 28.03
CA ALA A 329 -7.00 3.25 29.32
C ALA A 329 -6.56 1.94 30.02
N THR A 330 -6.53 0.81 29.29
CA THR A 330 -6.08 -0.47 29.86
C THR A 330 -4.60 -0.41 30.28
N ASN A 331 -3.74 0.24 29.50
CA ASN A 331 -2.34 0.46 29.88
C ASN A 331 -2.18 1.33 31.14
N ALA A 332 -3.05 2.32 31.34
CA ALA A 332 -3.04 3.13 32.56
C ALA A 332 -3.40 2.28 33.78
N LEU A 333 -4.46 1.46 33.68
CA LEU A 333 -4.87 0.53 34.74
C LEU A 333 -3.76 -0.48 35.06
N MET A 334 -3.13 -1.10 34.05
CA MET A 334 -2.04 -2.04 34.27
C MET A 334 -0.82 -1.40 34.95
N LYS A 335 -0.53 -0.12 34.67
CA LYS A 335 0.53 0.61 35.37
C LYS A 335 0.19 0.84 36.84
N GLU A 336 -1.07 1.10 37.15
CA GLU A 336 -1.56 1.25 38.52
C GLU A 336 -1.49 -0.08 39.28
N ASP A 337 -1.99 -1.17 38.70
CA ASP A 337 -1.90 -2.52 39.28
C ASP A 337 -0.45 -2.95 39.54
N LEU A 338 0.46 -2.61 38.62
CA LEU A 338 1.89 -2.85 38.79
C LEU A 338 2.47 -2.04 39.96
N ALA A 339 2.03 -0.80 40.14
CA ALA A 339 2.46 0.03 41.28
C ALA A 339 1.94 -0.52 42.61
N ILE A 340 0.67 -0.96 42.66
CA ILE A 340 0.08 -1.62 43.83
C ILE A 340 0.85 -2.89 44.18
N SER A 341 1.10 -3.74 43.18
CA SER A 341 1.82 -5.00 43.37
C SER A 341 3.26 -4.79 43.88
N LYS A 342 3.96 -3.76 43.36
CA LYS A 342 5.28 -3.37 43.86
C LYS A 342 5.26 -2.93 45.32
N ASN A 343 4.23 -2.17 45.73
CA ASN A 343 4.11 -1.74 47.12
C ASN A 343 3.84 -2.92 48.05
N SER A 344 2.97 -3.85 47.64
CA SER A 344 2.71 -5.09 48.38
C SER A 344 3.98 -5.95 48.52
N LEU A 345 4.78 -6.07 47.45
CA LEU A 345 6.07 -6.77 47.50
C LEU A 345 7.03 -6.11 48.48
N PHE A 346 7.16 -4.78 48.44
CA PHE A 346 8.01 -4.03 49.35
C PHE A 346 7.63 -4.25 50.82
N CYS A 347 6.33 -4.20 51.15
CA CYS A 347 5.85 -4.51 52.50
C CYS A 347 6.18 -5.95 52.93
N ALA A 348 6.02 -6.92 52.03
CA ALA A 348 6.34 -8.31 52.31
C ALA A 348 7.85 -8.54 52.51
N GLU A 349 8.71 -7.86 51.74
CA GLU A 349 10.16 -7.89 51.91
C GLU A 349 10.59 -7.30 53.26
N GLU A 350 9.98 -6.18 53.68
CA GLU A 350 10.23 -5.56 54.98
C GLU A 350 9.82 -6.48 56.15
N GLU A 351 8.66 -7.14 56.04
CA GLU A 351 8.21 -8.13 57.03
C GLU A 351 9.16 -9.33 57.10
N ASN A 352 9.60 -9.84 55.95
CA ASN A 352 10.56 -10.94 55.88
C ASN A 352 11.91 -10.56 56.53
N GLN A 353 12.38 -9.33 56.33
CA GLN A 353 13.59 -8.80 56.96
C GLN A 353 13.44 -8.65 58.48
N LYS A 354 12.27 -8.22 58.98
CA LYS A 354 11.95 -8.17 60.42
C LYS A 354 11.91 -9.57 61.02
N LEU A 355 11.32 -10.54 60.32
CA LEU A 355 11.29 -11.93 60.75
C LEU A 355 12.70 -12.53 60.82
N LEU A 356 13.55 -12.31 59.81
CA LEU A 356 14.97 -12.71 59.83
C LEU A 356 15.73 -12.10 61.01
N SER A 357 15.48 -10.83 61.31
CA SER A 357 16.08 -10.14 62.46
C SER A 357 15.58 -10.71 63.80
N THR A 358 14.30 -11.06 63.89
CA THR A 358 13.68 -11.68 65.08
C THR A 358 14.15 -13.12 65.30
N MET A 359 14.46 -13.85 64.21
CA MET A 359 15.00 -15.21 64.25
C MET A 359 16.48 -15.28 64.67
N GLY A 360 17.12 -14.14 64.95
CA GLY A 360 18.49 -14.07 65.46
C GLY A 360 19.58 -14.31 64.41
N MET A 361 19.28 -14.14 63.12
CA MET A 361 20.25 -14.26 62.04
C MET A 361 20.76 -12.87 61.62
N THR A 362 21.69 -12.32 62.40
CA THR A 362 22.51 -11.18 61.97
C THR A 362 23.55 -11.69 60.98
N LEU A 363 23.46 -11.29 59.71
CA LEU A 363 24.59 -11.40 58.79
C LEU A 363 25.72 -10.51 59.32
N LEU A 364 26.69 -11.12 59.98
CA LEU A 364 27.91 -10.46 60.46
C LEU A 364 28.76 -10.06 59.24
N ASP A 365 28.70 -8.77 58.92
CA ASP A 365 29.68 -8.09 58.10
C ASP A 365 31.04 -8.13 58.82
N SER A 366 32.00 -8.87 58.28
CA SER A 366 33.35 -9.00 58.84
C SER A 366 34.33 -8.15 58.03
N SER A 367 34.34 -6.86 58.33
CA SER A 367 35.39 -5.92 57.92
C SER A 367 36.17 -5.48 59.17
N ASN A 368 37.44 -5.92 59.25
CA ASN A 368 38.57 -5.44 60.06
C ASN A 368 38.29 -4.58 61.31
N ASP A 369 38.70 -5.09 62.49
CA ASP A 369 39.45 -4.25 63.44
C ASP A 369 40.41 -5.09 64.30
N GLU A 370 41.61 -4.54 64.52
CA GLU A 370 42.71 -5.11 65.29
C GLU A 370 42.46 -5.00 66.81
N GLY A 371 42.99 -5.95 67.58
CA GLY A 371 43.32 -5.67 69.00
C GLY A 371 42.92 -6.72 70.04
N ASN A 372 43.80 -7.71 70.23
CA ASN A 372 44.23 -8.27 71.51
C ASN A 372 43.23 -8.96 72.48
N LYS A 373 43.61 -10.22 72.80
CA LYS A 373 43.50 -10.93 74.11
C LYS A 373 42.12 -11.45 74.57
N ASN A 374 41.86 -12.75 74.38
CA ASN A 374 42.22 -13.79 75.36
C ASN A 374 41.64 -15.17 74.97
N GLU A 375 42.55 -16.15 75.00
CA GLU A 375 42.41 -17.61 75.14
C GLU A 375 41.00 -18.24 75.15
N MET A 376 40.79 -19.25 74.29
CA MET A 376 40.74 -20.63 74.79
C MET A 376 41.03 -21.64 73.66
N GLN A 377 42.02 -22.47 73.95
CA GLN A 377 42.60 -23.52 73.14
C GLN A 377 41.56 -24.62 72.83
N ILE A 378 41.22 -24.83 71.56
CA ILE A 378 40.59 -26.08 71.10
C ILE A 378 41.61 -26.81 70.24
N SER A 379 41.91 -28.01 70.71
CA SER A 379 42.80 -29.01 70.14
C SER A 379 42.56 -29.21 68.65
N HIS A 380 43.62 -28.94 67.91
CA HIS A 380 43.89 -29.35 66.54
C HIS A 380 43.63 -30.86 66.37
N VAL A 381 42.49 -31.24 65.80
CA VAL A 381 42.39 -32.48 65.04
C VAL A 381 42.59 -32.07 63.59
N ASP A 382 43.74 -32.47 63.06
CA ASP A 382 44.06 -32.39 61.64
C ASP A 382 42.94 -33.07 60.83
N ILE A 383 42.06 -32.25 60.24
CA ILE A 383 41.48 -32.58 58.96
C ILE A 383 41.94 -31.45 58.04
N SER A 384 43.09 -31.67 57.41
CA SER A 384 43.42 -31.08 56.13
C SER A 384 42.32 -31.47 55.13
N PHE A 385 41.14 -30.84 55.25
CA PHE A 385 40.02 -30.99 54.35
C PHE A 385 40.23 -29.97 53.23
N ASP A 386 40.47 -30.52 52.04
CA ASP A 386 41.07 -29.84 50.91
C ASP A 386 40.29 -28.57 50.51
N SER A 387 40.80 -27.40 50.89
CA SER A 387 40.24 -26.07 50.56
C SER A 387 39.95 -25.90 49.06
N LYS A 388 40.64 -26.66 48.19
CA LYS A 388 40.33 -26.71 46.75
C LYS A 388 39.01 -27.39 46.46
N THR A 389 38.65 -28.47 47.14
CA THR A 389 37.38 -29.18 46.93
C THR A 389 36.18 -28.35 47.34
N TYR A 390 36.30 -27.56 48.43
CA TYR A 390 35.23 -26.63 48.86
C TYR A 390 35.02 -25.50 47.86
N LYS A 391 36.11 -24.87 47.38
CA LYS A 391 36.04 -23.83 46.34
C LYS A 391 35.51 -24.36 45.01
N GLU A 392 35.82 -25.60 44.67
CA GLU A 392 35.29 -26.25 43.47
C GLU A 392 33.80 -26.57 43.60
N MET A 393 33.36 -27.05 44.77
CA MET A 393 31.94 -27.28 45.08
C MET A 393 31.14 -25.97 45.08
N GLU A 394 31.67 -24.91 45.70
CA GLU A 394 31.06 -23.57 45.69
C GLU A 394 30.91 -23.03 44.26
N LYS A 395 31.94 -23.19 43.41
CA LYS A 395 31.88 -22.79 42.01
C LYS A 395 30.84 -23.62 41.22
N ARG A 396 30.68 -24.92 41.53
CA ARG A 396 29.65 -25.76 40.91
C ARG A 396 28.24 -25.32 41.33
N VAL A 397 28.02 -25.05 42.62
CA VAL A 397 26.73 -24.54 43.13
C VAL A 397 26.39 -23.20 42.48
N GLN A 398 27.35 -22.27 42.38
CA GLN A 398 27.14 -20.99 41.70
C GLN A 398 26.81 -21.17 40.20
N SER A 399 27.49 -22.09 39.53
CA SER A 399 27.18 -22.43 38.12
C SER A 399 25.79 -23.04 37.97
N GLU A 400 25.34 -23.90 38.89
CA GLU A 400 24.02 -24.51 38.87
C GLU A 400 22.90 -23.50 39.16
N ILE A 401 23.11 -22.57 40.11
CA ILE A 401 22.20 -21.46 40.38
C ILE A 401 22.01 -20.61 39.12
N LEU A 402 23.12 -20.22 38.47
CA LEU A 402 23.08 -19.45 37.23
C LEU A 402 22.37 -20.20 36.09
N GLN A 403 22.59 -21.52 35.98
CA GLN A 403 21.89 -22.35 35.00
C GLN A 403 20.39 -22.43 35.29
N LYS A 404 20.00 -22.59 36.56
CA LYS A 404 18.60 -22.60 36.99
C LYS A 404 17.92 -21.28 36.69
N GLU A 405 18.56 -20.15 36.97
CA GLU A 405 18.03 -18.82 36.63
C GLU A 405 17.87 -18.63 35.12
N ASN A 406 18.85 -19.09 34.33
CA ASN A 406 18.76 -19.02 32.87
C ASN A 406 17.65 -19.93 32.32
N LEU A 407 17.45 -21.11 32.90
CA LEU A 407 16.34 -22.00 32.55
C LEU A 407 14.99 -21.39 32.93
N GLN A 408 14.87 -20.76 34.11
CA GLN A 408 13.67 -20.06 34.52
C GLN A 408 13.33 -18.92 33.56
N LYS A 409 14.30 -18.07 33.20
CA LYS A 409 14.12 -16.98 32.22
C LYS A 409 13.66 -17.50 30.86
N LYS A 410 14.19 -18.64 30.41
CA LYS A 410 13.77 -19.29 29.16
C LYS A 410 12.34 -19.82 29.25
N MET A 411 11.97 -20.43 30.38
CA MET A 411 10.62 -20.94 30.61
C MET A 411 9.59 -19.79 30.63
N ASP A 412 9.88 -18.70 31.34
CA ASP A 412 9.01 -17.52 31.39
C ASP A 412 8.86 -16.87 30.00
N LEU A 413 9.94 -16.81 29.21
CA LEU A 413 9.87 -16.34 27.83
C LEU A 413 9.01 -17.26 26.96
N GLN A 414 9.11 -18.57 27.14
CA GLN A 414 8.31 -19.53 26.38
C GLN A 414 6.82 -19.45 26.74
N VAL A 415 6.48 -19.19 28.01
CA VAL A 415 5.09 -18.92 28.44
C VAL A 415 4.57 -17.66 27.75
N ARG A 416 5.33 -16.55 27.76
CA ARG A 416 4.94 -15.31 27.08
C ARG A 416 4.72 -15.50 25.58
N ILE A 417 5.63 -16.20 24.90
CA ILE A 417 5.48 -16.49 23.46
C ILE A 417 4.24 -17.35 23.21
N SER A 418 3.93 -18.28 24.11
CA SER A 418 2.74 -19.12 24.01
C SER A 418 1.45 -18.29 24.16
N GLU A 419 1.42 -17.35 25.09
CA GLU A 419 0.28 -16.43 25.28
C GLU A 419 0.09 -15.49 24.08
N GLU A 420 1.19 -14.94 23.55
CA GLU A 420 1.17 -14.12 22.33
C GLU A 420 0.67 -14.92 21.11
N MET A 421 1.10 -16.18 20.98
CA MET A 421 0.66 -17.07 19.91
C MET A 421 -0.85 -17.40 20.02
N GLU A 422 -1.36 -17.61 21.24
CA GLU A 422 -2.80 -17.83 21.46
C GLU A 422 -3.63 -16.59 21.09
N MET A 423 -3.16 -15.40 21.46
CA MET A 423 -3.82 -14.14 21.06
C MET A 423 -3.79 -13.94 19.54
N ALA A 424 -2.66 -14.21 18.89
CA ALA A 424 -2.54 -14.14 17.43
C ALA A 424 -3.48 -15.14 16.74
N MET A 425 -3.61 -16.35 17.29
CA MET A 425 -4.52 -17.38 16.76
C MET A 425 -5.99 -16.94 16.87
N LYS A 426 -6.41 -16.40 18.01
CA LYS A 426 -7.78 -15.87 18.19
C LYS A 426 -8.10 -14.71 17.23
N LEU A 427 -7.12 -13.84 16.97
CA LEU A 427 -7.29 -12.75 16.01
C LEU A 427 -7.43 -13.28 14.58
N LEU A 428 -6.67 -14.32 14.22
CA LEU A 428 -6.77 -14.96 12.93
C LEU A 428 -8.11 -15.69 12.75
N GLU A 429 -8.57 -16.43 13.77
CA GLU A 429 -9.89 -17.06 13.76
C GLU A 429 -11.01 -16.04 13.55
N LYS A 430 -10.91 -14.89 14.22
CA LYS A 430 -11.85 -13.78 14.03
C LYS A 430 -11.83 -13.23 12.60
N ASP A 431 -10.65 -12.97 12.04
CA ASP A 431 -10.51 -12.49 10.65
C ASP A 431 -11.07 -13.49 9.62
N VAL A 432 -10.88 -14.80 9.86
CA VAL A 432 -11.46 -15.85 9.02
C VAL A 432 -12.98 -15.83 9.09
N HIS A 433 -13.57 -15.69 10.28
CA HIS A 433 -15.02 -15.60 10.42
C HIS A 433 -15.60 -14.36 9.73
N GLU A 434 -14.99 -13.19 9.91
CA GLU A 434 -15.42 -11.94 9.24
C GLU A 434 -15.34 -12.04 7.71
N LYS A 435 -14.27 -12.65 7.18
CA LYS A 435 -14.14 -12.93 5.74
C LYS A 435 -15.19 -13.91 5.25
N GLN A 436 -15.51 -14.93 6.04
CA GLN A 436 -16.53 -15.90 5.69
C GLN A 436 -17.93 -15.29 5.65
N ASP A 437 -18.26 -14.41 6.59
CA ASP A 437 -19.52 -13.65 6.59
C ASP A 437 -19.61 -12.72 5.36
N THR A 438 -18.49 -12.08 5.00
CA THR A 438 -18.40 -11.26 3.78
C THR A 438 -18.65 -12.10 2.52
N ILE A 439 -18.07 -13.31 2.44
CA ILE A 439 -18.31 -14.23 1.32
C ILE A 439 -19.77 -14.66 1.23
N ILE A 440 -20.43 -14.92 2.37
CA ILE A 440 -21.85 -15.25 2.40
C ILE A 440 -22.68 -14.08 1.85
N SER A 441 -22.42 -12.86 2.32
CA SER A 441 -23.12 -11.67 1.82
C SER A 441 -22.92 -11.44 0.31
N LEU A 442 -21.71 -11.65 -0.21
CA LEU A 442 -21.44 -11.53 -1.65
C LEU A 442 -22.17 -12.61 -2.47
N ARG A 443 -22.35 -13.83 -1.92
CA ARG A 443 -23.13 -14.89 -2.57
C ARG A 443 -24.62 -14.52 -2.64
N ASP A 444 -25.17 -13.98 -1.57
CA ASP A 444 -26.56 -13.53 -1.54
C ASP A 444 -26.79 -12.40 -2.56
N GLN A 445 -25.89 -11.42 -2.62
CA GLN A 445 -25.94 -10.35 -3.63
C GLN A 445 -25.86 -10.90 -5.07
N LEU A 446 -25.02 -11.90 -5.31
CA LEU A 446 -24.91 -12.54 -6.62
C LEU A 446 -26.22 -13.23 -7.02
N ASP A 447 -26.89 -13.88 -6.08
CA ASP A 447 -28.17 -14.54 -6.33
C ASP A 447 -29.31 -13.54 -6.56
N ASP A 448 -29.28 -12.38 -5.90
CA ASP A 448 -30.19 -11.27 -6.19
C ASP A 448 -29.95 -10.67 -7.58
N ILE A 449 -28.70 -10.49 -8.00
CA ILE A 449 -28.37 -10.04 -9.36
C ILE A 449 -28.89 -11.04 -10.41
N LYS A 450 -28.73 -12.34 -10.17
CA LYS A 450 -29.28 -13.38 -11.06
C LYS A 450 -30.79 -13.28 -11.16
N ARG A 451 -31.49 -13.08 -10.03
CA ARG A 451 -32.94 -12.90 -9.99
C ARG A 451 -33.37 -11.67 -10.79
N ILE A 452 -32.71 -10.53 -10.58
CA ILE A 452 -32.97 -9.29 -11.31
C ILE A 452 -32.75 -9.48 -12.81
N ASN A 453 -31.66 -10.15 -13.20
CA ASN A 453 -31.38 -10.43 -14.61
C ASN A 453 -32.47 -11.28 -15.25
N LEU A 454 -32.93 -12.34 -14.58
CA LEU A 454 -34.04 -13.17 -15.08
C LEU A 454 -35.34 -12.38 -15.22
N GLU A 455 -35.68 -11.55 -14.23
CA GLU A 455 -36.86 -10.68 -14.29
C GLU A 455 -36.75 -9.66 -15.43
N MET A 456 -35.58 -9.07 -15.63
CA MET A 456 -35.32 -8.13 -16.72
C MET A 456 -35.46 -8.80 -18.08
N TYR A 457 -34.96 -10.02 -18.26
CA TYR A 457 -35.16 -10.79 -19.50
C TYR A 457 -36.64 -11.09 -19.75
N SER A 458 -37.42 -11.43 -18.72
CA SER A 458 -38.86 -11.62 -18.84
C SER A 458 -39.56 -10.35 -19.31
N LYS A 459 -39.30 -9.21 -18.64
CA LYS A 459 -39.89 -7.92 -19.02
C LYS A 459 -39.48 -7.46 -20.42
N LEU A 460 -38.24 -7.71 -20.82
CA LEU A 460 -37.76 -7.40 -22.17
C LEU A 460 -38.53 -8.21 -23.22
N GLN A 461 -38.79 -9.49 -22.94
CA GLN A 461 -39.55 -10.36 -23.82
C GLN A 461 -41.02 -9.90 -23.92
N GLU A 462 -41.66 -9.56 -22.80
CA GLU A 462 -43.01 -8.99 -22.77
C GLU A 462 -43.09 -7.68 -23.59
N CYS A 463 -42.12 -6.78 -23.42
CA CYS A 463 -42.07 -5.52 -24.17
C CYS A 463 -41.89 -5.76 -25.68
N LYS A 464 -41.06 -6.74 -26.05
CA LYS A 464 -40.87 -7.14 -27.46
C LYS A 464 -42.16 -7.66 -28.07
N GLU A 465 -42.92 -8.48 -27.34
CA GLU A 465 -44.22 -8.98 -27.78
C GLU A 465 -45.24 -7.84 -27.94
N GLU A 466 -45.29 -6.91 -26.98
CA GLU A 466 -46.18 -5.73 -27.06
C GLU A 466 -45.82 -4.82 -28.25
N ILE A 467 -44.53 -4.59 -28.51
CA ILE A 467 -44.08 -3.81 -29.68
C ILE A 467 -44.46 -4.52 -30.97
N SER A 468 -44.31 -5.84 -31.05
CA SER A 468 -44.71 -6.63 -32.22
C SER A 468 -46.22 -6.49 -32.49
N GLN A 469 -47.05 -6.61 -31.44
CA GLN A 469 -48.50 -6.44 -31.56
C GLN A 469 -48.89 -5.02 -32.00
N LYS A 470 -48.24 -3.98 -31.45
CA LYS A 470 -48.45 -2.59 -31.87
C LYS A 470 -48.02 -2.37 -33.32
N GLY A 471 -46.90 -2.96 -33.74
CA GLY A 471 -46.43 -2.91 -35.13
C GLY A 471 -47.46 -3.50 -36.10
N GLU A 472 -48.04 -4.66 -35.79
CA GLU A 472 -49.11 -5.25 -36.59
C GLU A 472 -50.38 -4.37 -36.65
N ALA A 473 -50.74 -3.74 -35.53
CA ALA A 473 -51.89 -2.83 -35.48
C ALA A 473 -51.67 -1.59 -36.36
N VAL A 474 -50.46 -1.00 -36.31
CA VAL A 474 -50.07 0.13 -37.17
C VAL A 474 -50.13 -0.27 -38.65
N ALA A 475 -49.55 -1.42 -39.03
CA ALA A 475 -49.60 -1.90 -40.41
C ALA A 475 -51.03 -2.09 -40.93
N LYS A 476 -51.95 -2.60 -40.08
CA LYS A 476 -53.38 -2.70 -40.42
C LYS A 476 -54.04 -1.33 -40.62
N LEU A 477 -53.70 -0.34 -39.79
CA LEU A 477 -54.22 1.03 -39.93
C LEU A 477 -53.67 1.73 -41.17
N GLU A 478 -52.39 1.53 -41.49
CA GLU A 478 -51.77 2.03 -42.72
C GLU A 478 -52.44 1.46 -43.96
N SER A 479 -52.68 0.14 -44.01
CA SER A 479 -53.42 -0.50 -45.11
C SER A 479 -54.81 0.09 -45.28
N LYS A 480 -55.57 0.26 -44.18
CA LYS A 480 -56.91 0.90 -44.24
C LYS A 480 -56.85 2.35 -44.72
N THR A 481 -55.82 3.09 -44.30
CA THR A 481 -55.62 4.48 -44.72
C THR A 481 -55.30 4.56 -46.21
N GLN A 482 -54.47 3.66 -46.72
CA GLN A 482 -54.18 3.54 -48.15
C GLN A 482 -55.44 3.20 -48.96
N ASP A 483 -56.25 2.25 -48.51
CA ASP A 483 -57.50 1.90 -49.19
C ASP A 483 -58.49 3.07 -49.19
N MET A 484 -58.61 3.79 -48.07
CA MET A 484 -59.43 5.01 -48.00
C MET A 484 -58.93 6.10 -48.94
N ASN A 485 -57.61 6.30 -49.05
CA ASN A 485 -57.02 7.24 -49.99
C ASN A 485 -57.32 6.86 -51.44
N ARG A 486 -57.24 5.57 -51.80
CA ARG A 486 -57.64 5.09 -53.14
C ARG A 486 -59.09 5.39 -53.45
N ILE A 487 -60.00 5.16 -52.49
CA ILE A 487 -61.43 5.47 -52.64
C ILE A 487 -61.64 6.98 -52.84
N LEU A 488 -60.94 7.83 -52.07
CA LEU A 488 -61.02 9.28 -52.21
C LEU A 488 -60.49 9.78 -53.55
N GLU A 489 -59.44 9.17 -54.10
CA GLU A 489 -58.94 9.47 -55.45
C GLU A 489 -59.98 9.09 -56.52
N HIS A 490 -60.63 7.93 -56.38
CA HIS A 490 -61.70 7.51 -57.28
C HIS A 490 -62.92 8.44 -57.26
N LEU A 491 -63.20 9.12 -56.15
CA LEU A 491 -64.31 10.08 -56.03
C LEU A 491 -63.96 11.49 -56.55
N LYS A 492 -62.67 11.78 -56.75
CA LYS A 492 -62.20 13.09 -57.29
C LYS A 492 -62.15 13.13 -58.82
N ASN A 493 -62.12 11.98 -59.47
CA ASN A 493 -62.23 11.81 -60.93
C ASN A 493 -63.68 11.50 -61.30
#